data_AF-A0AAN8L559-F1
#
_entry.id   AF-A0AAN8L559-F1
#
_cell.length_a   1.000
_cell.length_b   1.000
_cell.length_c   1.000
_cell.angle_alpha   90.00
_cell.angle_beta   90.00
_cell.angle_gamma   90.00
#
_symmetry.space_group_name_H-M   'P 1'
#
loop_
_entity.id
_entity.type
_entity.pdbx_description
1 polymer ?
#
loop_
_entity_poly.entity_id
_entity_poly.type
_entity_poly.pdbx_seq_one_letter_code
_entity_poly.pdbx_strand_id
1 'polypeptide(L)'
;MQTLRFIAQSDLSWLRRTVPRTEWFTNPTTVNAFYSSSTNQIRFPAGELQKPFFWGRDYPRSLTYGAIGVIVGHELTHGFDNNGGKYDKDGNMEQWWSNASITAFTDKTQCMIDQYNSYRWEEAGLNVRGKRTLAENIADNGGIRAAFEGLQKVDRRE
;
A
#
# COMPACT_ATOMS: atom_id res chain seq x y z
N MET A 1 -1.14 32.58 -7.72
CA MET A 1 -2.62 32.52 -7.72
C MET A 1 -3.22 31.87 -8.98
N GLN A 2 -2.68 32.08 -10.18
CA GLN A 2 -3.23 31.48 -11.41
C GLN A 2 -3.20 29.94 -11.42
N THR A 3 -2.11 29.31 -10.99
CA THR A 3 -1.98 27.84 -10.94
C THR A 3 -3.02 27.16 -10.02
N LEU A 4 -3.23 27.69 -8.81
CA LEU A 4 -4.21 27.13 -7.87
C LEU A 4 -5.64 27.23 -8.43
N ARG A 5 -5.96 28.35 -9.11
CA ARG A 5 -7.24 28.52 -9.78
C ARG A 5 -7.43 27.50 -10.90
N PHE A 6 -6.40 27.26 -11.71
CA PHE A 6 -6.42 26.26 -12.78
C PHE A 6 -6.64 24.84 -12.25
N ILE A 7 -5.95 24.45 -11.16
CA ILE A 7 -6.13 23.15 -10.52
C ILE A 7 -7.57 22.97 -10.05
N ALA A 8 -8.10 23.94 -9.29
CA ALA A 8 -9.48 23.85 -8.78
C ALA A 8 -10.52 23.78 -9.91
N GLN A 9 -10.33 24.53 -11.00
CA GLN A 9 -11.23 24.48 -12.16
C GLN A 9 -11.12 23.14 -12.89
N SER A 10 -9.92 22.59 -13.02
CA SER A 10 -9.68 21.28 -13.62
C SER A 10 -10.36 20.17 -12.81
N ASP A 11 -10.23 20.20 -11.48
CA ASP A 11 -10.86 19.21 -10.58
C ASP A 11 -12.38 19.25 -10.69
N LEU A 12 -12.98 20.44 -10.66
CA LEU A 12 -14.44 20.61 -10.81
C LEU A 12 -14.95 20.14 -12.17
N SER A 13 -14.13 20.19 -13.22
CA SER A 13 -14.52 19.75 -14.56
C SER A 13 -14.77 18.23 -14.68
N TRP A 14 -14.28 17.45 -13.70
CA TRP A 14 -14.45 16.00 -13.67
C TRP A 14 -15.80 15.52 -13.13
N LEU A 15 -16.59 16.36 -12.45
CA LEU A 15 -17.79 15.94 -11.70
C LEU A 15 -18.82 15.14 -12.50
N ARG A 16 -18.92 15.35 -13.82
CA ARG A 16 -19.88 14.67 -14.70
C ARG A 16 -19.21 13.76 -15.73
N ARG A 17 -17.94 13.42 -15.51
CA ARG A 17 -17.14 12.55 -16.38
C ARG A 17 -16.95 11.21 -15.70
N THR A 18 -16.70 10.17 -16.51
CA THR A 18 -16.28 8.87 -15.99
C THR A 18 -14.85 8.97 -15.47
N VAL A 19 -14.52 8.15 -14.47
CA VAL A 19 -13.17 8.10 -13.89
C VAL A 19 -12.22 7.46 -14.92
N PRO A 20 -11.20 8.16 -15.41
CA PRO A 20 -10.21 7.59 -16.31
C PRO A 20 -9.27 6.65 -15.53
N ARG A 21 -9.28 5.35 -15.85
CA ARG A 21 -8.41 4.35 -15.19
C ARG A 21 -6.95 4.37 -15.66
N THR A 22 -6.61 5.23 -16.62
CA THR A 22 -5.26 5.40 -17.18
C THR A 22 -4.51 6.57 -16.55
N GLU A 23 -5.19 7.44 -15.80
CA GLU A 23 -4.57 8.61 -15.18
C GLU A 23 -3.71 8.23 -13.96
N TRP A 24 -2.64 8.99 -13.77
CA TRP A 24 -1.75 8.88 -12.62
C TRP A 24 -1.85 10.17 -11.80
N PHE A 25 -2.08 10.04 -10.49
CA PHE A 25 -2.05 11.20 -9.59
C PHE A 25 -0.63 11.54 -9.12
N THR A 26 0.38 10.81 -9.59
CA THR A 26 1.78 10.91 -9.16
C THR A 26 2.69 11.19 -10.34
N ASN A 27 3.76 11.95 -10.10
CA ASN A 27 4.76 12.24 -11.11
C ASN A 27 5.69 11.02 -11.27
N PRO A 28 6.16 10.67 -12.48
CA PRO A 28 7.14 9.60 -12.66
C PRO A 28 8.44 9.79 -11.85
N THR A 29 8.78 11.02 -11.48
CA THR A 29 9.99 11.34 -10.67
C THR A 29 9.78 11.19 -9.16
N THR A 30 8.56 10.93 -8.69
CA THR A 30 8.26 10.71 -7.28
C THR A 30 8.98 9.44 -6.78
N VAL A 31 9.64 9.54 -5.63
CA VAL A 31 10.22 8.40 -4.90
C VAL A 31 9.21 7.99 -3.83
N ASN A 32 8.24 7.17 -4.26
CA ASN A 32 7.24 6.52 -3.40
C ASN A 32 6.49 5.44 -4.20
N ALA A 33 5.67 4.61 -3.56
CA ALA A 33 4.72 3.71 -4.20
C ALA A 33 3.30 3.94 -3.65
N PHE A 34 2.28 3.49 -4.39
CA PHE A 34 0.89 3.78 -4.02
C PHE A 34 -0.11 2.70 -4.45
N TYR A 35 -1.07 2.43 -3.57
CA TYR A 35 -2.33 1.76 -3.88
C TYR A 35 -3.50 2.74 -3.93
N SER A 36 -4.49 2.43 -4.77
CA SER A 36 -5.74 3.20 -4.87
C SER A 36 -6.93 2.25 -4.89
N SER A 37 -7.72 2.25 -3.82
CA SER A 37 -8.88 1.38 -3.66
C SER A 37 -9.94 1.61 -4.74
N SER A 38 -10.19 2.87 -5.12
CA SER A 38 -11.23 3.22 -6.11
C SER A 38 -10.91 2.79 -7.53
N THR A 39 -9.63 2.56 -7.83
CA THR A 39 -9.18 2.06 -9.14
C THR A 39 -8.67 0.63 -9.09
N ASN A 40 -8.50 0.06 -7.89
CA ASN A 40 -7.83 -1.20 -7.59
C ASN A 40 -6.48 -1.33 -8.35
N GLN A 41 -5.60 -0.34 -8.14
CA GLN A 41 -4.33 -0.23 -8.86
C GLN A 41 -3.18 0.05 -7.90
N ILE A 42 -2.08 -0.70 -8.07
CA ILE A 42 -0.76 -0.40 -7.51
C ILE A 42 0.06 0.39 -8.54
N ARG A 43 0.82 1.39 -8.10
CA ARG A 43 1.62 2.26 -8.97
C ARG A 43 3.03 2.42 -8.42
N PHE A 44 4.01 2.17 -9.28
CA PHE A 44 5.44 2.35 -9.01
C PHE A 44 6.00 3.38 -10.00
N PRO A 45 6.09 4.66 -9.62
CA PRO A 45 6.80 5.67 -10.38
C PRO A 45 8.25 5.26 -10.67
N ALA A 46 8.82 5.76 -11.77
CA ALA A 46 10.20 5.47 -12.14
C ALA A 46 11.21 5.93 -11.07
N GLY A 47 10.89 6.99 -10.32
CA GLY A 47 11.70 7.49 -9.21
C GLY A 47 11.85 6.48 -8.07
N GLU A 48 10.93 5.53 -7.88
CA GLU A 48 11.07 4.47 -6.87
C GLU A 48 11.99 3.34 -7.34
N LEU A 49 12.12 3.13 -8.65
CA LEU A 49 12.83 2.00 -9.26
C LEU A 49 14.34 2.25 -9.38
N GLN A 50 14.96 2.64 -8.27
CA GLN A 50 16.40 2.90 -8.15
C GLN A 50 16.95 2.38 -6.83
N LYS A 51 18.28 2.43 -6.64
CA LYS A 51 18.90 2.07 -5.35
C LYS A 51 18.46 3.06 -4.25
N PRO A 52 18.20 2.60 -3.01
CA PRO A 52 18.34 1.25 -2.47
C PRO A 52 17.03 0.44 -2.49
N PHE A 53 16.12 0.66 -3.44
CA PHE A 53 14.88 -0.10 -3.55
C PHE A 53 14.99 -1.17 -4.64
N PHE A 54 15.59 -0.82 -5.78
CA PHE A 54 15.81 -1.72 -6.91
C PHE A 54 17.25 -1.62 -7.42
N TRP A 55 17.97 -2.75 -7.36
CA TRP A 55 19.36 -2.86 -7.79
C TRP A 55 19.54 -3.38 -9.22
N GLY A 56 18.46 -3.80 -9.88
CA GLY A 56 18.52 -4.46 -11.19
C GLY A 56 18.66 -5.98 -11.08
N ARG A 57 18.93 -6.63 -12.22
CA ARG A 57 18.98 -8.10 -12.34
C ARG A 57 20.35 -8.71 -12.00
N ASP A 58 21.38 -7.89 -11.96
CA ASP A 58 22.78 -8.35 -11.75
C ASP A 58 23.12 -8.55 -10.26
N TYR A 59 22.17 -8.30 -9.36
CA TYR A 59 22.35 -8.41 -7.92
C TYR A 59 21.56 -9.60 -7.36
N PRO A 60 21.97 -10.14 -6.19
CA PRO A 60 21.25 -11.26 -5.56
C PRO A 60 19.76 -10.95 -5.42
N ARG A 61 18.91 -11.92 -5.76
CA ARG A 61 17.45 -11.76 -5.69
C ARG A 61 16.95 -11.39 -4.30
N SER A 62 17.68 -11.79 -3.26
CA SER A 62 17.39 -11.39 -1.87
C SER A 62 17.31 -9.88 -1.68
N LEU A 63 18.13 -9.08 -2.39
CA LEU A 63 18.05 -7.62 -2.36
C LEU A 63 16.78 -7.11 -3.06
N THR A 64 16.45 -7.68 -4.23
CA THR A 64 15.23 -7.32 -4.96
C THR A 64 13.98 -7.64 -4.14
N TYR A 65 13.87 -8.85 -3.60
CA TYR A 65 12.72 -9.27 -2.81
C TYR A 65 12.68 -8.57 -1.44
N GLY A 66 13.82 -8.35 -0.79
CA GLY A 66 13.91 -7.68 0.51
C GLY A 66 13.66 -6.17 0.48
N ALA A 67 13.73 -5.53 -0.69
CA ALA A 67 13.45 -4.11 -0.87
C ALA A 67 12.20 -3.89 -1.73
N ILE A 68 12.33 -3.71 -3.05
CA ILE A 68 11.16 -3.46 -3.92
C ILE A 68 10.10 -4.56 -3.82
N GLY A 69 10.48 -5.81 -3.55
CA GLY A 69 9.52 -6.90 -3.34
C GLY A 69 8.63 -6.69 -2.12
N VAL A 70 9.18 -6.17 -1.03
CA VAL A 70 8.42 -5.78 0.17
C VAL A 70 7.45 -4.65 -0.17
N ILE A 71 7.91 -3.63 -0.90
CA ILE A 71 7.06 -2.50 -1.33
C ILE A 71 5.94 -2.97 -2.24
N VAL A 72 6.22 -3.86 -3.20
CA VAL A 72 5.19 -4.48 -4.05
C VAL A 72 4.17 -5.25 -3.22
N GLY A 73 4.63 -6.04 -2.25
CA GLY A 73 3.76 -6.74 -1.32
C GLY A 73 2.94 -5.80 -0.44
N HIS A 74 3.53 -4.68 0.00
CA HIS A 74 2.89 -3.66 0.83
C HIS A 74 1.73 -3.01 0.06
N GLU A 75 1.99 -2.48 -1.14
CA GLU A 75 0.94 -1.87 -1.97
C GLU A 75 -0.16 -2.86 -2.37
N LEU A 76 0.19 -4.13 -2.59
CA LEU A 76 -0.82 -5.17 -2.83
C LEU A 76 -1.68 -5.43 -1.59
N THR A 77 -1.06 -5.42 -0.40
CA THR A 77 -1.75 -5.68 0.87
C THR A 77 -2.71 -4.55 1.24
N HIS A 78 -2.46 -3.31 0.81
CA HIS A 78 -3.42 -2.21 0.97
C HIS A 78 -4.80 -2.50 0.36
N GLY A 79 -4.89 -3.37 -0.65
CA GLY A 79 -6.19 -3.84 -1.16
C GLY A 79 -7.00 -4.68 -0.17
N PHE A 80 -6.38 -5.14 0.91
CA PHE A 80 -6.96 -6.05 1.91
C PHE A 80 -6.79 -5.55 3.35
N ASP A 81 -6.28 -4.33 3.55
CA ASP A 81 -6.17 -3.72 4.88
C ASP A 81 -7.55 -3.31 5.44
N ASN A 82 -7.58 -2.68 6.62
CA ASN A 82 -8.83 -2.29 7.30
C ASN A 82 -9.68 -1.24 6.55
N ASN A 83 -9.15 -0.64 5.48
CA ASN A 83 -9.84 0.24 4.56
C ASN A 83 -10.04 -0.40 3.19
N GLY A 84 -8.99 -0.98 2.60
CA GLY A 84 -9.04 -1.61 1.28
C GLY A 84 -10.00 -2.79 1.20
N GLY A 85 -10.09 -3.61 2.26
CA GLY A 85 -11.02 -4.74 2.34
C GLY A 85 -12.51 -4.36 2.26
N LYS A 86 -12.85 -3.06 2.24
CA LYS A 86 -14.21 -2.54 2.04
C LYS A 86 -14.53 -2.25 0.56
N TYR A 87 -13.56 -2.41 -0.33
CA TYR A 87 -13.71 -2.14 -1.76
C TYR A 87 -13.66 -3.45 -2.55
N ASP A 88 -14.56 -3.60 -3.51
CA ASP A 88 -14.60 -4.74 -4.41
C ASP A 88 -13.47 -4.69 -5.47
N LYS A 89 -13.44 -5.68 -6.36
CA LYS A 89 -12.45 -5.78 -7.44
C LYS A 89 -12.48 -4.60 -8.42
N ASP A 90 -13.61 -3.91 -8.55
CA ASP A 90 -13.80 -2.81 -9.48
C ASP A 90 -13.57 -1.44 -8.80
N GLY A 91 -13.37 -1.43 -7.47
CA GLY A 91 -13.11 -0.25 -6.66
C GLY A 91 -14.37 0.42 -6.10
N ASN A 92 -15.49 -0.29 -6.04
CA ASN A 92 -16.70 0.17 -5.39
C ASN A 92 -16.67 -0.19 -3.90
N MET A 93 -17.15 0.71 -3.05
CA MET A 93 -17.32 0.40 -1.63
C MET A 93 -18.53 -0.52 -1.44
N GLU A 94 -18.26 -1.80 -1.21
CA GLU A 94 -19.26 -2.86 -1.08
C GLU A 94 -18.79 -3.90 -0.06
N GLN A 95 -19.71 -4.42 0.77
CA GLN A 95 -19.36 -5.49 1.69
C GLN A 95 -19.33 -6.84 0.95
N TRP A 96 -18.14 -7.27 0.54
CA TRP A 96 -17.92 -8.56 -0.12
C TRP A 96 -17.41 -9.65 0.84
N TRP A 97 -17.20 -9.31 2.12
CA TRP A 97 -16.85 -10.27 3.19
C TRP A 97 -18.08 -10.74 3.95
N SER A 98 -18.04 -12.02 4.35
CA SER A 98 -18.99 -12.54 5.34
C SER A 98 -18.79 -11.86 6.69
N ASN A 99 -19.84 -11.78 7.51
CA ASN A 99 -19.74 -11.23 8.87
C ASN A 99 -18.72 -12.00 9.74
N ALA A 100 -18.59 -13.31 9.52
CA ALA A 100 -17.59 -14.14 10.19
C ALA A 100 -16.15 -13.73 9.81
N SER A 101 -15.90 -13.47 8.52
CA SER A 101 -14.60 -13.00 8.02
C SER A 101 -14.25 -11.61 8.57
N ILE A 102 -15.21 -10.70 8.64
CA ILE A 102 -15.02 -9.35 9.21
C ILE A 102 -14.66 -9.44 10.69
N THR A 103 -15.35 -10.31 11.45
CA THR A 103 -15.06 -10.52 12.88
C THR A 103 -13.65 -11.08 13.06
N ALA A 104 -13.30 -12.16 12.33
CA ALA A 104 -11.98 -12.77 12.40
C ALA A 104 -10.84 -11.81 11.97
N PHE A 105 -11.09 -10.94 10.99
CA PHE A 105 -10.13 -9.92 10.58
C PHE A 105 -9.95 -8.86 11.67
N THR A 106 -11.05 -8.38 12.26
CA THR A 106 -11.03 -7.41 13.36
C THR A 106 -10.25 -7.96 14.56
N ASP A 107 -10.51 -9.21 14.94
CA ASP A 107 -9.81 -9.87 16.04
C ASP A 107 -8.30 -9.99 15.78
N LYS A 108 -7.90 -10.38 14.56
CA LYS A 108 -6.49 -10.47 14.19
C LYS A 108 -5.78 -9.12 14.16
N THR A 109 -6.45 -8.10 13.63
CA THR A 109 -5.88 -6.75 13.53
C THR A 109 -5.79 -6.05 14.88
N GLN A 110 -6.62 -6.43 15.86
CA GLN A 110 -6.47 -5.96 17.24
C GLN A 110 -5.08 -6.29 17.83
N CYS A 111 -4.53 -7.47 17.52
CA CYS A 111 -3.17 -7.83 17.92
C CYS A 111 -2.12 -6.82 17.42
N MET A 112 -2.25 -6.36 16.16
CA MET A 112 -1.36 -5.34 15.61
C MET A 112 -1.59 -3.97 16.25
N ILE A 113 -2.83 -3.60 16.57
CA ILE A 113 -3.11 -2.36 17.31
C ILE A 113 -2.39 -2.38 18.66
N ASP A 114 -2.54 -3.46 19.42
CA ASP A 114 -1.98 -3.59 20.76
C ASP A 114 -0.45 -3.64 20.72
N GLN A 115 0.13 -4.38 19.78
CA GLN A 115 1.57 -4.41 19.54
C GLN A 115 2.11 -3.00 19.29
N TYR A 116 1.54 -2.27 18.33
CA TYR A 116 2.07 -0.96 17.97
C TYR A 116 1.78 0.11 19.03
N ASN A 117 0.70 -0.01 19.81
CA ASN A 117 0.47 0.87 20.97
C ASN A 117 1.58 0.75 22.06
N SER A 118 2.23 -0.41 22.14
CA SER A 118 3.31 -0.65 23.10
C SER A 118 4.62 0.04 22.71
N TYR A 119 4.78 0.45 21.45
CA TYR A 119 5.99 1.10 20.98
C TYR A 119 6.06 2.56 21.42
N ARG A 120 7.12 2.88 22.16
CA ARG A 120 7.48 4.24 22.57
C ARG A 120 8.37 4.86 21.51
N TRP A 121 7.99 6.03 21.01
CA TRP A 121 8.83 6.87 20.17
C TRP A 121 9.48 7.93 21.04
N GLU A 122 10.73 7.70 21.43
CA GLU A 122 11.45 8.53 22.40
C GLU A 122 11.63 9.96 21.91
N GLU A 123 11.99 10.15 20.64
CA GLU A 123 12.23 11.48 20.05
C GLU A 123 10.95 12.33 19.99
N ALA A 124 9.80 11.70 19.77
CA ALA A 124 8.51 12.40 19.79
C ALA A 124 7.91 12.52 21.20
N GLY A 125 8.47 11.82 22.19
CA GLY A 125 7.91 11.74 23.53
C GLY A 125 6.49 11.14 23.57
N LEU A 126 6.12 10.31 22.59
CA LEU A 126 4.78 9.72 22.45
C LEU A 126 4.85 8.23 22.13
N ASN A 127 3.78 7.49 22.44
CA ASN A 127 3.63 6.13 21.94
C ASN A 127 3.03 6.17 20.54
N VAL A 128 3.40 5.18 19.71
CA VAL A 128 2.75 4.97 18.43
C VAL A 128 1.26 4.70 18.65
N ARG A 129 0.41 5.31 17.82
CA ARG A 129 -1.03 5.11 17.88
C ARG A 129 -1.38 3.96 16.94
N GLY A 130 -1.33 2.72 17.44
CA GLY A 130 -1.50 1.50 16.63
C GLY A 130 -2.79 1.49 15.81
N LYS A 131 -3.90 2.01 16.36
CA LYS A 131 -5.16 2.17 15.60
C LYS A 131 -5.05 3.17 14.44
N ARG A 132 -4.25 4.22 14.58
CA ARG A 132 -4.04 5.24 13.53
C ARG A 132 -3.13 4.72 12.41
N THR A 133 -2.13 3.90 12.74
CA THR A 133 -1.18 3.35 11.75
C THR A 133 -1.58 1.97 11.25
N LEU A 134 -2.74 1.45 11.63
CA LEU A 134 -3.12 0.05 11.42
C LEU A 134 -3.03 -0.40 9.95
N ALA A 135 -3.48 0.42 9.01
CA ALA A 135 -3.45 0.09 7.59
C ALA A 135 -2.01 -0.16 7.11
N GLU A 136 -1.11 0.77 7.42
CA GLU A 136 0.33 0.68 7.13
C GLU A 136 0.96 -0.53 7.84
N ASN A 137 0.64 -0.76 9.12
CA ASN A 137 1.17 -1.89 9.87
C ASN A 137 0.77 -3.23 9.24
N ILE A 138 -0.49 -3.35 8.78
CA ILE A 138 -0.97 -4.54 8.06
C ILE A 138 -0.21 -4.69 6.75
N ALA A 139 -0.06 -3.60 5.99
CA ALA A 139 0.63 -3.60 4.70
C ALA A 139 2.11 -3.97 4.82
N ASP A 140 2.83 -3.46 5.83
CA ASP A 140 4.22 -3.81 6.11
C ASP A 140 4.39 -5.31 6.42
N ASN A 141 3.57 -5.83 7.35
CA ASN A 141 3.66 -7.23 7.77
C ASN A 141 3.22 -8.19 6.66
N GLY A 142 2.19 -7.84 5.90
CA GLY A 142 1.75 -8.60 4.74
C GLY A 142 2.78 -8.56 3.60
N GLY A 143 3.33 -7.38 3.34
CA GLY A 143 4.29 -7.14 2.27
C GLY A 143 5.59 -7.89 2.47
N ILE A 144 6.18 -7.83 3.66
CA ILE A 144 7.43 -8.56 3.94
C ILE A 144 7.22 -10.08 3.88
N ARG A 145 6.08 -10.57 4.36
CA ARG A 145 5.73 -11.99 4.27
C ARG A 145 5.56 -12.42 2.81
N ALA A 146 4.80 -11.68 2.02
CA ALA A 146 4.56 -12.00 0.60
C ALA A 146 5.88 -11.98 -0.20
N ALA A 147 6.74 -11.00 0.07
CA ALA A 147 8.05 -10.90 -0.55
C ALA A 147 8.95 -12.09 -0.20
N PHE A 148 9.00 -12.47 1.08
CA PHE A 148 9.78 -13.62 1.53
C PHE A 148 9.27 -14.95 0.95
N GLU A 149 7.95 -15.17 0.95
CA GLU A 149 7.34 -16.34 0.30
C GLU A 149 7.63 -16.35 -1.22
N GLY A 150 7.67 -15.18 -1.86
CA GLY A 150 8.06 -14.99 -3.25
C GLY A 150 9.50 -15.43 -3.51
N LEU A 151 10.46 -14.96 -2.70
CA LEU A 151 11.86 -15.35 -2.80
C LEU A 151 12.04 -16.86 -2.64
N GLN A 152 11.43 -17.46 -1.61
CA GLN A 152 11.52 -18.91 -1.39
C GLN A 152 10.96 -19.74 -2.55
N LYS A 153 9.92 -19.25 -3.24
CA LYS A 153 9.38 -19.94 -4.43
C LYS A 153 10.32 -19.86 -5.61
N VAL A 154 11.08 -18.77 -5.73
CA VAL A 154 12.09 -18.62 -6.77
C VAL A 154 13.27 -19.52 -6.49
N ASP A 155 13.80 -19.51 -5.28
CA ASP A 155 14.97 -20.32 -4.90
C ASP A 155 14.70 -21.83 -5.03
N ARG A 156 13.45 -22.28 -4.83
CA ARG A 156 13.04 -23.68 -5.04
C ARG A 156 12.89 -24.10 -6.51
N ARG A 157 12.87 -23.15 -7.45
CA ARG A 157 12.73 -23.40 -8.89
C ARG A 157 14.08 -23.42 -9.62
N GLU A 158 15.15 -23.03 -8.94
CA GLU A 158 16.53 -23.16 -9.38
C GLU A 158 17.13 -24.47 -8.86
#